data_AF-A0A4Q8B7B6-F1
#
_entry.id   AF-A0A4Q8B7B6-F1
#
_cell.length_a   1.000
_cell.length_b   1.000
_cell.length_c   1.000
_cell.angle_alpha   90.00
_cell.angle_beta   90.00
_cell.angle_gamma   90.00
#
_symmetry.space_group_name_H-M   'P 1'
#
loop_
_entity.id
_entity.type
_entity.pdbx_description
1 polymer ?
#
loop_
_entity_poly.entity_id
_entity_poly.type
_entity_poly.pdbx_seq_one_letter_code
_entity_poly.pdbx_strand_id
1 'polypeptide(L)'
;MLDAETLAAIDARIAARRPIFPWSLTWAEVDPARHPFDPSTVPDVVRGLPAAAAVPGRGGGDRAWEVPGGDEWADAVSFGLVDRYGRWACGWRYSVGEGDFDCGPVGAWCCPNHSITTPDATLALVAESLVEWRRWLEDLAERFDRFLPLVTGDDAEVSLDAWERAVVHVVTVVVDRTQAESAWYNHCKQVLGWFLTVAGVPDDRHDALIDAAVGGTFASWVAPSNLAIGELAERLAAEVANRAR
;
A
#
# COMPACT_ATOMS: atom_id res chain seq x y z
N MET A 1 -11.37 -29.65 -16.55
CA MET A 1 -10.11 -30.13 -15.96
C MET A 1 -9.03 -29.79 -16.96
N LEU A 2 -8.13 -28.86 -16.62
CA LEU A 2 -6.98 -28.54 -17.49
C LEU A 2 -6.00 -29.72 -17.44
N ASP A 3 -5.32 -30.01 -18.54
CA ASP A 3 -4.31 -31.06 -18.57
C ASP A 3 -3.03 -30.66 -17.80
N ALA A 4 -2.21 -31.65 -17.46
CA ALA A 4 -1.01 -31.48 -16.65
C ALA A 4 0.04 -30.58 -17.33
N GLU A 5 0.05 -30.53 -18.67
CA GLU A 5 0.97 -29.71 -19.45
C GLU A 5 0.56 -28.22 -19.39
N THR A 6 -0.73 -27.95 -19.43
CA THR A 6 -1.30 -26.60 -19.25
C THR A 6 -1.09 -26.08 -17.84
N LEU A 7 -1.25 -26.94 -16.81
CA LEU A 7 -0.94 -26.59 -15.42
C LEU A 7 0.55 -26.26 -15.26
N ALA A 8 1.45 -27.11 -15.78
CA ALA A 8 2.90 -26.87 -15.71
C ALA A 8 3.33 -25.60 -16.44
N ALA A 9 2.69 -25.26 -17.57
CA ALA A 9 2.95 -24.03 -18.30
C ALA A 9 2.45 -22.77 -17.56
N ILE A 10 1.32 -22.86 -16.86
CA ILE A 10 0.82 -21.79 -15.98
C ILE A 10 1.79 -21.59 -14.81
N ASP A 11 2.21 -22.67 -14.16
CA ASP A 11 3.14 -22.65 -13.03
C ASP A 11 4.50 -22.07 -13.42
N ALA A 12 5.05 -22.47 -14.58
CA ALA A 12 6.29 -21.92 -15.10
C ALA A 12 6.19 -20.41 -15.43
N ARG A 13 5.02 -19.96 -15.89
CA ARG A 13 4.77 -18.55 -16.21
C ARG A 13 4.58 -17.69 -14.96
N ILE A 14 4.00 -18.26 -13.90
CA ILE A 14 3.90 -17.64 -12.58
C ILE A 14 5.29 -17.55 -11.94
N ALA A 15 6.09 -18.62 -12.00
CA ALA A 15 7.45 -18.67 -11.44
C ALA A 15 8.43 -17.69 -12.12
N ALA A 16 8.19 -17.31 -13.38
CA ALA A 16 9.01 -16.35 -14.10
C ALA A 16 8.61 -14.87 -13.88
N ARG A 17 7.46 -14.60 -13.24
CA ARG A 17 7.00 -13.23 -12.99
C ARG A 17 7.76 -12.66 -11.79
N ARG A 18 8.28 -11.44 -11.94
CA ARG A 18 8.88 -10.70 -10.82
C ARG A 18 7.80 -10.24 -9.84
N PRO A 19 8.10 -10.16 -8.53
CA PRO A 19 7.17 -9.64 -7.53
C PRO A 19 6.67 -8.24 -7.94
N ILE A 20 5.38 -7.98 -7.68
CA ILE A 20 4.77 -6.68 -7.91
C ILE A 20 4.81 -5.92 -6.59
N PHE A 21 5.68 -4.93 -6.53
CA PHE A 21 5.94 -4.20 -5.29
C PHE A 21 4.90 -3.11 -5.05
N PRO A 22 4.23 -3.09 -3.88
CA PRO A 22 3.18 -2.11 -3.59
C PRO A 22 3.71 -0.68 -3.43
N TRP A 23 4.96 -0.51 -3.01
CA TRP A 23 5.60 0.82 -2.96
C TRP A 23 5.85 1.44 -4.35
N SER A 24 5.65 0.69 -5.44
CA SER A 24 5.75 1.20 -6.82
C SER A 24 4.43 1.66 -7.42
N LEU A 25 3.32 1.50 -6.68
CA LEU A 25 1.99 1.85 -7.15
C LEU A 25 1.82 3.37 -7.29
N THR A 26 1.26 3.80 -8.42
CA THR A 26 0.86 5.19 -8.66
C THR A 26 -0.60 5.42 -8.22
N TRP A 27 -1.00 6.67 -7.97
CA TRP A 27 -2.41 6.96 -7.64
C TRP A 27 -3.36 6.48 -8.73
N ALA A 28 -2.99 6.66 -10.00
CA ALA A 28 -3.78 6.22 -11.15
C ALA A 28 -4.08 4.71 -11.16
N GLU A 29 -3.23 3.91 -10.51
CA GLU A 29 -3.38 2.46 -10.39
C GLU A 29 -4.14 2.04 -9.13
N VAL A 30 -4.21 2.88 -8.09
CA VAL A 30 -4.86 2.56 -6.79
C VAL A 30 -6.15 3.33 -6.53
N ASP A 31 -6.46 4.34 -7.35
CA ASP A 31 -7.68 5.15 -7.28
C ASP A 31 -8.93 4.25 -7.24
N PRO A 32 -9.63 4.17 -6.10
CA PRO A 32 -10.78 3.29 -5.93
C PRO A 32 -11.88 3.51 -6.96
N ALA A 33 -12.02 4.73 -7.49
CA ALA A 33 -13.03 5.07 -8.49
C ALA A 33 -12.79 4.36 -9.84
N ARG A 34 -11.56 3.92 -10.11
CA ARG A 34 -11.18 3.20 -11.35
C ARG A 34 -11.33 1.69 -11.23
N HIS A 35 -11.56 1.18 -10.01
CA HIS A 35 -11.56 -0.24 -9.71
C HIS A 35 -12.83 -0.61 -8.95
N PRO A 36 -13.93 -0.97 -9.63
CA PRO A 36 -15.12 -1.52 -8.96
C PRO A 36 -14.75 -2.75 -8.14
N PHE A 37 -15.21 -2.79 -6.89
CA PHE A 37 -14.84 -3.83 -5.94
C PHE A 37 -16.03 -4.17 -5.04
N ASP A 38 -16.31 -5.46 -4.89
CA ASP A 38 -17.30 -5.97 -3.96
C ASP A 38 -16.60 -6.84 -2.91
N PRO A 39 -16.46 -6.36 -1.66
CA PRO A 39 -15.76 -7.08 -0.61
C PRO A 39 -16.42 -8.43 -0.28
N SER A 40 -17.72 -8.59 -0.54
CA SER A 40 -18.43 -9.85 -0.26
C SER A 40 -18.01 -11.01 -1.16
N THR A 41 -17.47 -10.70 -2.35
CA THR A 41 -17.02 -11.70 -3.33
C THR A 41 -15.59 -12.19 -3.11
N VAL A 42 -14.80 -11.46 -2.31
CA VAL A 42 -13.36 -11.69 -2.14
C VAL A 42 -13.05 -13.08 -1.61
N PRO A 43 -13.75 -13.63 -0.59
CA PRO A 43 -13.46 -14.97 -0.09
C PRO A 43 -13.57 -16.05 -1.18
N ASP A 44 -14.56 -15.93 -2.06
CA ASP A 44 -14.78 -16.90 -3.14
C ASP A 44 -13.74 -16.75 -4.25
N VAL A 45 -13.35 -15.50 -4.56
CA VAL A 45 -12.25 -15.23 -5.50
C VAL A 45 -10.94 -15.82 -4.98
N VAL A 46 -10.59 -15.59 -3.72
CA VAL A 46 -9.34 -16.10 -3.12
C VAL A 46 -9.32 -17.63 -3.13
N ARG A 47 -10.42 -18.30 -2.77
CA ARG A 47 -10.54 -19.77 -2.84
C ARG A 47 -10.48 -20.31 -4.27
N GLY A 48 -10.89 -19.51 -5.24
CA GLY A 48 -10.85 -19.87 -6.67
C GLY A 48 -9.47 -19.69 -7.32
N LEU A 49 -8.50 -19.09 -6.65
CA LEU A 49 -7.15 -18.92 -7.20
C LEU A 49 -6.43 -20.28 -7.32
N PRO A 50 -5.61 -20.51 -8.35
CA PRO A 50 -4.78 -21.71 -8.45
C PRO A 50 -3.92 -21.95 -7.20
N ALA A 51 -3.36 -20.88 -6.63
CA ALA A 51 -2.54 -20.95 -5.41
C ALA A 51 -3.32 -21.43 -4.17
N ALA A 52 -4.65 -21.36 -4.16
CA ALA A 52 -5.47 -21.81 -3.04
C ALA A 52 -5.41 -23.34 -2.84
N ALA A 53 -5.15 -24.11 -3.89
CA ALA A 53 -4.97 -25.55 -3.81
C ALA A 53 -3.61 -25.98 -3.23
N ALA A 54 -2.67 -25.04 -3.10
CA ALA A 54 -1.28 -25.28 -2.75
C ALA A 54 -0.80 -24.43 -1.57
N VAL A 55 -1.69 -24.13 -0.60
CA VAL A 55 -1.28 -23.41 0.62
C VAL A 55 -0.17 -24.19 1.34
N PRO A 56 1.03 -23.60 1.55
CA PRO A 56 2.12 -24.27 2.21
C PRO A 56 1.76 -24.69 3.63
N GLY A 57 2.16 -25.90 4.02
CA GLY A 57 2.09 -26.32 5.42
C GLY A 57 3.33 -25.84 6.19
N ARG A 58 3.17 -25.54 7.48
CA ARG A 58 4.33 -25.46 8.38
C ARG A 58 5.04 -26.81 8.37
N GLY A 59 6.32 -26.83 7.98
CA GLY A 59 7.12 -28.05 8.03
C GLY A 59 7.08 -28.64 9.45
N GLY A 60 6.83 -29.94 9.58
CA GLY A 60 6.58 -30.61 10.87
C GLY A 60 7.79 -30.75 11.80
N GLY A 61 8.81 -29.90 11.67
CA GLY A 61 9.99 -29.90 12.55
C GLY A 61 9.91 -28.77 13.58
N ASP A 62 10.20 -29.07 14.84
CA ASP A 62 10.19 -28.17 16.02
C ASP A 62 11.10 -26.92 15.92
N ARG A 63 11.74 -26.67 14.76
CA ARG A 63 12.71 -25.59 14.52
C ARG A 63 12.58 -24.91 13.15
N ALA A 64 11.55 -25.22 12.36
CA ALA A 64 11.32 -24.49 11.11
C ALA A 64 10.69 -23.13 11.43
N TRP A 65 11.53 -22.11 11.62
CA TRP A 65 11.11 -20.70 11.72
C TRP A 65 10.53 -20.17 10.40
N GLU A 66 10.69 -20.94 9.32
CA GLU A 66 10.27 -20.60 7.97
C GLU A 66 9.17 -21.54 7.48
N VAL A 67 8.23 -21.00 6.70
CA VAL A 67 7.27 -21.75 5.90
C VAL A 67 7.89 -21.93 4.51
N PRO A 68 8.42 -23.12 4.16
CA PRO A 68 9.09 -23.32 2.88
C PRO A 68 8.12 -23.05 1.72
N GLY A 69 8.55 -22.25 0.74
CA GLY A 69 7.69 -21.87 -0.39
C GLY A 69 6.65 -20.78 -0.07
N GLY A 70 6.69 -20.18 1.13
CA GLY A 70 5.72 -19.18 1.58
C GLY A 70 5.74 -17.91 0.74
N ASP A 71 6.93 -17.41 0.40
CA ASP A 71 7.09 -16.20 -0.42
C ASP A 71 6.61 -16.43 -1.86
N GLU A 72 6.99 -17.57 -2.47
CA GLU A 72 6.57 -17.93 -3.82
C GLU A 72 5.05 -18.14 -3.90
N TRP A 73 4.45 -18.73 -2.85
CA TRP A 73 3.01 -18.87 -2.75
C TRP A 73 2.32 -17.50 -2.63
N ALA A 74 2.84 -16.60 -1.78
CA ALA A 74 2.27 -15.27 -1.61
C ALA A 74 2.41 -14.42 -2.90
N ASP A 75 3.48 -14.59 -3.67
CA ASP A 75 3.64 -14.00 -5.00
C ASP A 75 2.60 -14.55 -5.98
N ALA A 76 2.37 -15.86 -5.99
CA ALA A 76 1.34 -16.50 -6.82
C ALA A 76 -0.07 -15.98 -6.49
N VAL A 77 -0.38 -15.77 -5.21
CA VAL A 77 -1.62 -15.12 -4.76
C VAL A 77 -1.70 -13.69 -5.30
N SER A 78 -0.64 -12.88 -5.14
CA SER A 78 -0.58 -11.52 -5.69
C SER A 78 -0.84 -11.48 -7.19
N PHE A 79 -0.25 -12.38 -7.97
CA PHE A 79 -0.51 -12.44 -9.42
C PHE A 79 -1.97 -12.78 -9.73
N GLY A 80 -2.56 -13.75 -9.03
CA GLY A 80 -3.97 -14.11 -9.20
C GLY A 80 -4.92 -12.95 -8.87
N LEU A 81 -4.64 -12.23 -7.78
CA LEU A 81 -5.41 -11.05 -7.39
C LEU A 81 -5.23 -9.89 -8.38
N VAL A 82 -4.01 -9.66 -8.87
CA VAL A 82 -3.73 -8.63 -9.87
C VAL A 82 -4.40 -8.93 -11.21
N ASP A 83 -4.36 -10.19 -11.66
CA ASP A 83 -5.06 -10.62 -12.89
C ASP A 83 -6.58 -10.42 -12.76
N ARG A 84 -7.15 -10.51 -11.54
CA ARG A 84 -8.59 -10.37 -11.28
C ARG A 84 -9.06 -8.92 -11.03
N TYR A 85 -8.30 -8.15 -10.27
CA TYR A 85 -8.71 -6.84 -9.75
C TYR A 85 -7.88 -5.68 -10.29
N GLY A 86 -6.76 -5.95 -10.95
CA GLY A 86 -5.80 -4.95 -11.39
C GLY A 86 -4.64 -4.76 -10.41
N ARG A 87 -3.67 -3.93 -10.80
CA ARG A 87 -2.37 -3.83 -10.13
C ARG A 87 -2.47 -3.42 -8.66
N TRP A 88 -3.45 -2.58 -8.27
CA TRP A 88 -3.64 -2.18 -6.87
C TRP A 88 -3.71 -3.37 -5.91
N ALA A 89 -4.25 -4.50 -6.35
CA ALA A 89 -4.48 -5.64 -5.48
C ALA A 89 -3.18 -6.26 -4.93
N CYS A 90 -2.00 -5.96 -5.50
CA CYS A 90 -0.72 -6.41 -4.94
C CYS A 90 -0.42 -5.82 -3.55
N GLY A 91 -1.13 -4.76 -3.14
CA GLY A 91 -1.00 -4.16 -1.81
C GLY A 91 -1.57 -4.97 -0.66
N TRP A 92 -2.26 -6.09 -0.91
CA TRP A 92 -2.85 -6.93 0.13
C TRP A 92 -1.84 -7.42 1.18
N ARG A 93 -0.57 -7.58 0.82
CA ARG A 93 0.52 -8.00 1.73
C ARG A 93 1.46 -6.84 2.10
N TYR A 94 1.04 -5.58 1.90
CA TYR A 94 1.82 -4.41 2.29
C TYR A 94 1.69 -4.16 3.80
N SER A 95 2.35 -5.01 4.56
CA SER A 95 2.20 -5.15 6.01
C SER A 95 2.77 -3.98 6.81
N VAL A 96 2.18 -3.71 7.97
CA VAL A 96 2.75 -2.82 8.99
C VAL A 96 4.06 -3.39 9.56
N GLY A 97 5.05 -2.51 9.79
CA GLY A 97 6.35 -2.85 10.36
C GLY A 97 7.14 -3.84 9.54
N GLU A 98 8.08 -4.57 10.16
CA GLU A 98 9.03 -5.48 9.50
C GLU A 98 8.41 -6.76 8.90
N GLY A 99 7.13 -6.71 8.54
CA GLY A 99 6.48 -7.75 7.78
C GLY A 99 6.95 -7.79 6.32
N ASP A 100 6.21 -8.54 5.53
CA ASP A 100 6.49 -8.97 4.18
C ASP A 100 7.13 -7.91 3.25
N PHE A 101 6.40 -6.84 2.94
CA PHE A 101 6.90 -5.72 2.13
C PHE A 101 7.38 -4.51 2.96
N ASP A 102 7.44 -4.66 4.28
CA ASP A 102 7.74 -3.63 5.28
C ASP A 102 6.84 -2.36 5.16
N CYS A 103 6.84 -1.47 6.14
CA CYS A 103 6.35 -0.08 6.09
C CYS A 103 4.91 0.23 5.61
N GLY A 104 4.11 -0.79 5.31
CA GLY A 104 2.79 -0.63 4.72
C GLY A 104 1.68 -0.46 5.75
N PRO A 105 0.43 -0.30 5.28
CA PRO A 105 -0.72 -0.03 6.15
C PRO A 105 -1.58 -1.25 6.47
N VAL A 106 -1.25 -2.46 5.98
CA VAL A 106 -2.07 -3.66 6.21
C VAL A 106 -1.69 -4.31 7.54
N GLY A 107 -2.63 -4.41 8.48
CA GLY A 107 -2.39 -5.03 9.79
C GLY A 107 -2.72 -6.52 9.85
N ALA A 108 -3.63 -7.02 9.02
CA ALA A 108 -4.05 -8.42 9.03
C ALA A 108 -2.94 -9.38 8.57
N TRP A 109 -2.10 -8.96 7.63
CA TRP A 109 -0.96 -9.74 7.14
C TRP A 109 0.35 -9.26 7.77
N CYS A 110 1.16 -10.19 8.27
CA CYS A 110 2.52 -9.91 8.73
C CYS A 110 3.53 -10.39 7.69
N CYS A 111 3.78 -11.69 7.62
CA CYS A 111 4.66 -12.33 6.63
C CYS A 111 4.28 -13.81 6.49
N PRO A 112 4.74 -14.52 5.44
CA PRO A 112 4.39 -15.92 5.25
C PRO A 112 4.64 -16.81 6.48
N ASN A 113 5.73 -16.55 7.20
CA ASN A 113 6.11 -17.33 8.39
C ASN A 113 5.13 -17.20 9.56
N HIS A 114 4.52 -16.03 9.73
CA HIS A 114 3.60 -15.74 10.84
C HIS A 114 2.12 -15.88 10.45
N SER A 115 1.80 -15.66 9.18
CA SER A 115 0.43 -15.60 8.69
C SER A 115 -0.06 -16.91 8.08
N ILE A 116 0.83 -17.76 7.55
CA ILE A 116 0.44 -19.07 7.00
C ILE A 116 0.30 -20.09 8.13
N THR A 117 -0.91 -20.65 8.26
CA THR A 117 -1.27 -21.63 9.29
C THR A 117 -1.97 -22.85 8.67
N THR A 118 -3.31 -22.89 8.70
CA THR A 118 -4.11 -23.88 7.98
C THR A 118 -4.59 -23.28 6.65
N PRO A 119 -4.91 -24.10 5.62
CA PRO A 119 -5.39 -23.58 4.35
C PRO A 119 -6.58 -22.61 4.49
N ASP A 120 -7.64 -23.01 5.19
CA ASP A 120 -8.83 -22.17 5.34
C ASP A 120 -8.57 -20.86 6.08
N ALA A 121 -7.78 -20.90 7.17
CA ALA A 121 -7.44 -19.71 7.93
C ALA A 121 -6.55 -18.76 7.11
N THR A 122 -5.59 -19.31 6.36
CA THR A 122 -4.68 -18.55 5.52
C THR A 122 -5.43 -17.85 4.38
N LEU A 123 -6.35 -18.56 3.71
CA LEU A 123 -7.15 -17.97 2.62
C LEU A 123 -8.15 -16.93 3.14
N ALA A 124 -8.73 -17.13 4.32
CA ALA A 124 -9.55 -16.12 4.97
C ALA A 124 -8.75 -14.86 5.29
N LEU A 125 -7.51 -15.03 5.77
CA LEU A 125 -6.62 -13.91 6.08
C LEU A 125 -6.22 -13.12 4.83
N VAL A 126 -5.88 -13.78 3.72
CA VAL A 126 -5.63 -13.10 2.42
C VAL A 126 -6.83 -12.24 2.01
N ALA A 127 -8.05 -12.77 2.13
CA ALA A 127 -9.27 -12.05 1.78
C ALA A 127 -9.46 -10.82 2.69
N GLU A 128 -9.25 -10.97 3.99
CA GLU A 128 -9.30 -9.88 4.98
C GLU A 128 -8.27 -8.79 4.64
N SER A 129 -7.02 -9.17 4.38
CA SER A 129 -5.93 -8.25 4.07
C SER A 129 -6.16 -7.46 2.77
N LEU A 130 -6.74 -8.08 1.74
CA LEU A 130 -7.11 -7.37 0.51
C LEU A 130 -8.24 -6.36 0.76
N VAL A 131 -9.25 -6.73 1.55
CA VAL A 131 -10.36 -5.83 1.91
C VAL A 131 -9.86 -4.68 2.79
N GLU A 132 -8.93 -4.96 3.71
CA GLU A 132 -8.28 -3.95 4.54
C GLU A 132 -7.49 -2.95 3.69
N TRP A 133 -6.65 -3.45 2.77
CA TRP A 133 -5.94 -2.61 1.80
C TRP A 133 -6.89 -1.76 0.97
N ARG A 134 -8.00 -2.32 0.50
CA ARG A 134 -9.03 -1.57 -0.23
C ARG A 134 -9.61 -0.43 0.60
N ARG A 135 -10.00 -0.70 1.85
CA ARG A 135 -10.57 0.32 2.74
C ARG A 135 -9.60 1.47 3.01
N TRP A 136 -8.32 1.16 3.12
CA TRP A 136 -7.28 2.18 3.25
C TRP A 136 -7.26 3.12 2.03
N LEU A 137 -7.29 2.57 0.82
CA LEU A 137 -7.33 3.37 -0.41
C LEU A 137 -8.61 4.24 -0.51
N GLU A 138 -9.75 3.71 -0.05
CA GLU A 138 -11.02 4.45 0.01
C GLU A 138 -11.00 5.60 1.01
N ASP A 139 -10.43 5.39 2.21
CA ASP A 139 -10.24 6.45 3.22
C ASP A 139 -9.30 7.56 2.71
N LEU A 140 -8.22 7.19 2.01
CA LEU A 140 -7.35 8.18 1.36
C LEU A 140 -8.07 8.98 0.28
N ALA A 141 -8.85 8.32 -0.58
CA ALA A 141 -9.62 8.99 -1.62
C ALA A 141 -10.62 10.01 -1.03
N GLU A 142 -11.37 9.63 0.02
CA GLU A 142 -12.29 10.55 0.70
C GLU A 142 -11.56 11.79 1.26
N ARG A 143 -10.38 11.58 1.85
CA ARG A 143 -9.56 12.69 2.37
C ARG A 143 -9.06 13.58 1.24
N PHE A 144 -8.59 12.99 0.15
CA PHE A 144 -8.13 13.76 -1.01
C PHE A 144 -9.27 14.62 -1.57
N ASP A 145 -10.45 14.04 -1.78
CA ASP A 145 -11.64 14.77 -2.27
C ASP A 145 -12.04 15.93 -1.35
N ARG A 146 -11.82 15.80 -0.04
CA ARG A 146 -12.07 16.87 0.93
C ARG A 146 -11.13 18.06 0.77
N PHE A 147 -9.85 17.82 0.48
CA PHE A 147 -8.82 18.86 0.43
C PHE A 147 -8.56 19.41 -0.96
N LEU A 148 -8.77 18.61 -2.01
CA LEU A 148 -8.47 18.97 -3.40
C LEU A 148 -9.07 20.33 -3.81
N PRO A 149 -10.38 20.60 -3.60
CA PRO A 149 -10.96 21.89 -3.98
C PRO A 149 -10.34 23.11 -3.28
N LEU A 150 -9.70 22.91 -2.12
CA LEU A 150 -9.09 23.98 -1.33
C LEU A 150 -7.67 24.29 -1.82
N VAL A 151 -6.90 23.24 -2.16
CA VAL A 151 -5.50 23.39 -2.57
C VAL A 151 -5.35 23.80 -4.04
N THR A 152 -6.33 23.48 -4.89
CA THR A 152 -6.36 23.86 -6.31
C THR A 152 -7.09 25.18 -6.58
N GLY A 153 -7.46 25.94 -5.54
CA GLY A 153 -8.12 27.24 -5.68
C GLY A 153 -7.17 28.33 -6.19
N ASP A 154 -7.73 29.39 -6.78
CA ASP A 154 -6.96 30.49 -7.40
C ASP A 154 -6.35 31.48 -6.38
N ASP A 155 -6.77 31.44 -5.11
CA ASP A 155 -6.27 32.32 -4.06
C ASP A 155 -5.00 31.73 -3.42
N ALA A 156 -3.86 32.38 -3.64
CA ALA A 156 -2.56 31.88 -3.22
C ALA A 156 -2.37 31.83 -1.68
N GLU A 157 -2.95 32.76 -0.92
CA GLU A 157 -2.83 32.73 0.55
C GLU A 157 -3.73 31.65 1.15
N VAL A 158 -4.95 31.51 0.61
CA VAL A 158 -5.86 30.42 0.99
C VAL A 158 -5.28 29.06 0.60
N SER A 159 -4.62 28.97 -0.55
CA SER A 159 -3.97 27.74 -1.02
C SER A 159 -2.85 27.30 -0.08
N LEU A 160 -2.03 28.21 0.45
CA LEU A 160 -0.95 27.87 1.41
C LEU A 160 -1.48 27.24 2.70
N ASP A 161 -2.42 27.89 3.39
CA ASP A 161 -3.04 27.34 4.61
C ASP A 161 -3.82 26.04 4.33
N ALA A 162 -4.45 25.93 3.15
CA ALA A 162 -5.09 24.70 2.72
C ALA A 162 -4.09 23.55 2.52
N TRP A 163 -2.94 23.83 1.90
CA TRP A 163 -1.86 22.86 1.72
C TRP A 163 -1.31 22.38 3.06
N GLU A 164 -1.03 23.29 3.99
CA GLU A 164 -0.55 22.93 5.32
C GLU A 164 -1.53 21.98 6.03
N ARG A 165 -2.82 22.33 6.06
CA ARG A 165 -3.85 21.48 6.69
C ARG A 165 -3.99 20.13 6.01
N ALA A 166 -3.98 20.10 4.68
CA ALA A 166 -4.09 18.86 3.92
C ALA A 166 -2.92 17.93 4.24
N VAL A 167 -1.69 18.45 4.24
CA VAL A 167 -0.48 17.67 4.54
C VAL A 167 -0.49 17.17 5.98
N VAL A 168 -0.85 18.01 6.97
CA VAL A 168 -0.99 17.57 8.36
C VAL A 168 -1.95 16.39 8.45
N HIS A 169 -3.13 16.48 7.81
CA HIS A 169 -4.13 15.41 7.84
C HIS A 169 -3.66 14.13 7.17
N VAL A 170 -3.00 14.24 6.00
CA VAL A 170 -2.47 13.09 5.25
C VAL A 170 -1.36 12.40 6.04
N VAL A 171 -0.40 13.15 6.57
CA VAL A 171 0.72 12.58 7.35
C VAL A 171 0.20 11.93 8.63
N THR A 172 -0.73 12.58 9.34
CA THR A 172 -1.31 12.06 10.59
C THR A 172 -2.01 10.71 10.35
N VAL A 173 -2.84 10.61 9.30
CA VAL A 173 -3.54 9.34 9.05
C VAL A 173 -2.57 8.22 8.66
N VAL A 174 -1.49 8.53 7.93
CA VAL A 174 -0.45 7.53 7.64
C VAL A 174 0.24 7.07 8.92
N VAL A 175 0.67 8.01 9.77
CA VAL A 175 1.32 7.70 11.07
C VAL A 175 0.43 6.79 11.92
N ASP A 176 -0.85 7.12 12.07
CA ASP A 176 -1.80 6.33 12.84
C ASP A 176 -1.97 4.93 12.24
N ARG A 177 -2.04 4.85 10.91
CA ARG A 177 -2.30 3.61 10.20
C ARG A 177 -1.12 2.65 10.23
N THR A 178 0.09 3.16 10.03
CA THR A 178 1.34 2.40 10.03
C THR A 178 1.96 2.31 11.43
N GLN A 179 1.33 2.91 12.44
CA GLN A 179 1.80 2.94 13.83
C GLN A 179 3.22 3.50 14.01
N ALA A 180 3.68 4.32 13.05
CA ALA A 180 5.07 4.75 12.94
C ALA A 180 6.12 3.62 13.05
N GLU A 181 5.78 2.42 12.61
CA GLU A 181 6.64 1.23 12.63
C GLU A 181 7.82 1.31 11.64
N SER A 182 8.53 0.20 11.43
CA SER A 182 9.67 0.15 10.50
C SER A 182 9.37 0.85 9.17
N ALA A 183 10.28 1.77 8.80
CA ALA A 183 10.31 2.48 7.52
C ALA A 183 8.98 3.15 7.09
N TRP A 184 8.05 3.42 8.02
CA TRP A 184 6.72 3.98 7.76
C TRP A 184 6.72 5.23 6.89
N TYR A 185 7.77 6.05 7.02
CA TYR A 185 7.95 7.27 6.25
C TYR A 185 8.05 7.01 4.74
N ASN A 186 8.42 5.81 4.29
CA ASN A 186 8.39 5.45 2.86
C ASN A 186 6.96 5.40 2.33
N HIS A 187 6.01 4.80 3.06
CA HIS A 187 4.60 4.84 2.68
C HIS A 187 4.03 6.27 2.80
N CYS A 188 4.47 7.04 3.81
CA CYS A 188 4.12 8.46 3.92
C CYS A 188 4.54 9.26 2.68
N LYS A 189 5.79 9.09 2.21
CA LYS A 189 6.27 9.69 0.96
C LYS A 189 5.42 9.27 -0.24
N GLN A 190 5.07 7.99 -0.34
CA GLN A 190 4.22 7.48 -1.41
C GLN A 190 2.84 8.15 -1.42
N VAL A 191 2.18 8.23 -0.26
CA VAL A 191 0.85 8.86 -0.14
C VAL A 191 0.90 10.36 -0.42
N LEU A 192 1.96 11.06 0.00
CA LEU A 192 2.18 12.46 -0.36
C LEU A 192 2.36 12.62 -1.88
N GLY A 193 3.11 11.73 -2.54
CA GLY A 193 3.24 11.71 -3.99
C GLY A 193 1.90 11.51 -4.70
N TRP A 194 1.06 10.61 -4.19
CA TRP A 194 -0.31 10.45 -4.69
C TRP A 194 -1.15 11.72 -4.53
N PHE A 195 -1.07 12.38 -3.37
CA PHE A 195 -1.79 13.63 -3.13
C PHE A 195 -1.32 14.75 -4.08
N LEU A 196 0.00 14.88 -4.30
CA LEU A 196 0.57 15.83 -5.26
C LEU A 196 0.09 15.54 -6.69
N THR A 197 0.00 14.26 -7.07
CA THR A 197 -0.53 13.82 -8.37
C THR A 197 -1.96 14.31 -8.57
N VAL A 198 -2.86 14.04 -7.61
CA VAL A 198 -4.27 14.44 -7.75
C VAL A 198 -4.47 15.95 -7.67
N ALA A 199 -3.59 16.66 -6.95
CA ALA A 199 -3.59 18.12 -6.90
C ALA A 199 -3.01 18.77 -8.18
N GLY A 200 -2.57 17.97 -9.16
CA GLY A 200 -2.06 18.46 -10.44
C GLY A 200 -0.63 19.02 -10.39
N VAL A 201 0.13 18.69 -9.34
CA VAL A 201 1.56 19.04 -9.29
C VAL A 201 2.32 18.14 -10.27
N PRO A 202 3.22 18.68 -11.13
CA PRO A 202 3.98 17.88 -12.08
C PRO A 202 4.82 16.77 -11.43
N ASP A 203 4.73 15.55 -11.97
CA ASP A 203 5.39 14.34 -11.44
C ASP A 203 6.92 14.50 -11.28
N ASP A 204 7.57 15.21 -12.20
CA ASP A 204 9.02 15.47 -12.18
C ASP A 204 9.47 16.30 -10.96
N ARG A 205 8.52 16.89 -10.22
CA ARG A 205 8.77 17.68 -9.02
C ARG A 205 8.53 16.91 -7.72
N HIS A 206 7.80 15.80 -7.73
CA HIS A 206 7.32 15.16 -6.49
C HIS A 206 8.46 14.77 -5.57
N ASP A 207 9.45 14.04 -6.08
CA ASP A 207 10.59 13.56 -5.28
C ASP A 207 11.35 14.72 -4.62
N ALA A 208 11.62 15.79 -5.37
CA ALA A 208 12.33 16.95 -4.85
C ALA A 208 11.53 17.68 -3.75
N LEU A 209 10.20 17.82 -3.90
CA LEU A 209 9.33 18.43 -2.91
C LEU A 209 9.27 17.58 -1.63
N ILE A 210 9.06 16.28 -1.80
CA ILE A 210 8.93 15.33 -0.70
C ILE A 210 10.26 15.20 0.06
N ASP A 211 11.39 15.06 -0.63
CA ASP A 211 12.68 14.94 0.05
C ASP A 211 13.08 16.24 0.76
N ALA A 212 12.73 17.41 0.24
CA ALA A 212 12.96 18.69 0.93
C ALA A 212 12.12 18.81 2.22
N ALA A 213 10.89 18.30 2.21
CA ALA A 213 9.98 18.39 3.36
C ALA A 213 10.21 17.26 4.39
N VAL A 214 10.43 16.03 3.94
CA VAL A 214 10.53 14.83 4.78
C VAL A 214 11.97 14.50 5.17
N GLY A 215 12.95 14.88 4.34
CA GLY A 215 14.36 14.52 4.51
C GLY A 215 14.88 14.80 5.92
N GLY A 216 15.34 13.75 6.61
CA GLY A 216 15.90 13.83 7.96
C GLY A 216 14.90 14.12 9.09
N THR A 217 13.61 14.25 8.80
CA THR A 217 12.59 14.58 9.81
C THR A 217 12.03 13.33 10.50
N PHE A 218 11.92 12.21 9.78
CA PHE A 218 11.32 10.97 10.28
C PHE A 218 12.32 9.82 10.39
N ALA A 219 12.05 8.92 11.32
CA ALA A 219 12.83 7.72 11.59
C ALA A 219 11.91 6.52 11.83
N SER A 220 12.42 5.31 11.60
CA SER A 220 11.72 4.06 11.92
C SER A 220 11.45 3.96 13.42
N TRP A 221 10.29 3.39 13.80
CA TRP A 221 9.87 3.17 15.19
C TRP A 221 9.72 4.44 16.03
N VAL A 222 9.64 5.61 15.39
CA VAL A 222 9.50 6.89 16.05
C VAL A 222 8.28 7.61 15.48
N ALA A 223 7.23 7.70 16.29
CA ALA A 223 6.09 8.55 15.99
C ALA A 223 6.54 10.02 16.02
N PRO A 224 6.30 10.80 14.95
CA PRO A 224 6.66 12.20 14.92
C PRO A 224 5.79 13.01 15.89
N SER A 225 6.32 14.10 16.41
CA SER A 225 5.53 15.04 17.19
C SER A 225 4.60 15.85 16.27
N ASN A 226 3.50 16.38 16.82
CA ASN A 226 2.61 17.29 16.08
C ASN A 226 3.37 18.52 15.54
N LEU A 227 4.40 18.99 16.26
CA LEU A 227 5.26 20.07 15.80
C LEU A 227 6.05 19.66 14.55
N ALA A 228 6.66 18.48 14.55
CA ALA A 228 7.41 17.98 13.38
C ALA A 228 6.51 17.78 12.15
N ILE A 229 5.26 17.33 12.36
CA ILE A 229 4.26 17.22 11.30
C ILE A 229 3.88 18.61 10.75
N GLY A 230 3.68 19.59 11.63
CA GLY A 230 3.41 20.99 11.24
C GLY A 230 4.56 21.61 10.44
N GLU A 231 5.80 21.50 10.93
CA GLU A 231 6.99 22.03 10.25
C GLU A 231 7.23 21.38 8.88
N LEU A 232 6.89 20.10 8.71
CA LEU A 232 6.91 19.44 7.41
C LEU A 232 5.84 20.01 6.48
N ALA A 233 4.62 20.19 7.00
CA ALA A 233 3.50 20.71 6.23
C ALA A 233 3.75 22.13 5.73
N GLU A 234 4.26 23.01 6.60
CA GLU A 234 4.68 24.37 6.26
C GLU A 234 5.75 24.36 5.15
N ARG A 235 6.78 23.51 5.28
CA ARG A 235 7.84 23.37 4.27
C ARG A 235 7.29 22.89 2.92
N LEU A 236 6.43 21.86 2.91
CA LEU A 236 5.86 21.33 1.68
C LEU A 236 4.97 22.38 1.00
N ALA A 237 4.11 23.07 1.75
CA ALA A 237 3.23 24.11 1.23
C ALA A 237 4.05 25.26 0.59
N ALA A 238 5.08 25.73 1.28
CA ALA A 238 5.98 26.76 0.77
C ALA A 238 6.69 26.34 -0.53
N GLU A 239 7.20 25.11 -0.61
CA GLU A 239 7.87 24.62 -1.82
C GLU A 239 6.91 24.43 -3.00
N VAL A 240 5.67 24.00 -2.75
CA VAL A 240 4.63 23.93 -3.79
C VAL A 240 4.35 25.32 -4.34
N ALA A 241 4.13 26.32 -3.47
CA ALA A 241 3.81 27.69 -3.86
C ALA A 241 4.96 28.43 -4.55
N ASN A 242 6.20 28.26 -4.08
CA ASN A 242 7.39 28.94 -4.61
C ASN A 242 7.73 28.50 -6.04
N ARG A 243 7.39 27.27 -6.41
CA ARG A 243 7.72 26.67 -7.71
C ARG A 243 6.52 26.53 -8.64
N ALA A 244 5.34 26.99 -8.23
CA ALA A 244 4.17 27.19 -9.11
C ALA A 244 4.23 28.55 -9.86
N ARG A 245 5.21 29.39 -9.51
CA ARG A 245 5.57 30.64 -10.21
C ARG A 245 6.72 30.40 -11.18
#